data_AF-A0A522TIM4-F1
#
_entry.id   AF-A0A522TIM4-F1
#
_cell.length_a   1.000
_cell.length_b   1.000
_cell.length_c   1.000
_cell.angle_alpha   90.00
_cell.angle_beta   90.00
_cell.angle_gamma   90.00
#
_symmetry.space_group_name_H-M   'P 1'
#
loop_
_entity.id
_entity.type
_entity.pdbx_description
1 polymer ?
#
loop_
_entity_poly.entity_id
_entity_poly.type
_entity_poly.pdbx_seq_one_letter_code
_entity_poly.pdbx_strand_id
1 'polypeptide(L)'
;MACPRTSSGLQWHVAARTMAATSLCSMIAPKPRAGGPVCSCGSTSELLRASSCACASRVLHIHSFGDGGSYDVTDATMTPEGIVDTAIAEGLDLIAITDHNRITNVRRALKYAEGRNLLVVPGVELSTPQGHLLVYFEMADQLQRFFGKLNISDDQKACHNTIPQCLRAAAEFSGFGICAHIEMDSGLEKAAPKFDAFKQEVFNCPNLLGLEIAHASNSTLFSHDDADANRRNCAVARCAALGLEEGVELAKVMSSDAHTLNALGRNASGNRRLTRLKMEALTFASLRIALMDATARVRLEDLIPESVRRTSSARSLKAVRRHSSVGKRCTDTDLSPSLCAHP
;
A
#
# COMPACT_ATOMS: atom_id res chain seq x y z
N MET A 1 -2.71 -69.93 41.78
CA MET A 1 -1.79 -70.25 40.66
C MET A 1 -1.07 -68.99 40.24
N ALA A 2 0.18 -69.13 39.82
CA ALA A 2 1.24 -68.13 39.81
C ALA A 2 1.11 -66.99 38.77
N CYS A 3 1.85 -65.90 39.05
CA CYS A 3 2.18 -64.78 38.16
C CYS A 3 2.98 -65.25 36.93
N PRO A 4 3.03 -64.46 35.83
CA PRO A 4 4.25 -63.68 35.63
C PRO A 4 4.06 -62.27 35.04
N ARG A 5 5.11 -61.46 35.27
CA ARG A 5 5.40 -60.13 34.72
C ARG A 5 5.69 -60.18 33.22
N THR A 6 5.44 -59.09 32.50
CA THR A 6 6.45 -58.42 31.65
C THR A 6 6.09 -56.97 31.34
N SER A 7 7.14 -56.16 31.30
CA SER A 7 7.26 -54.73 31.08
C SER A 7 7.39 -54.36 29.60
N SER A 8 6.89 -53.19 29.19
CA SER A 8 7.64 -52.26 28.32
C SER A 8 6.92 -50.91 28.23
N GLY A 9 7.54 -49.88 28.82
CA GLY A 9 7.22 -48.49 28.56
C GLY A 9 8.08 -47.99 27.39
N LEU A 10 7.46 -47.31 26.43
CA LEU A 10 8.15 -46.57 25.38
C LEU A 10 8.05 -45.08 25.71
N GLN A 11 9.13 -44.51 26.23
CA GLN A 11 9.36 -43.07 26.26
C GLN A 11 9.99 -42.66 24.91
N TRP A 12 9.35 -41.72 24.22
CA TRP A 12 9.94 -41.05 23.06
C TRP A 12 10.74 -39.83 23.53
N HIS A 13 12.06 -39.93 23.48
CA HIS A 13 12.96 -38.79 23.58
C HIS A 13 12.97 -38.03 22.24
N VAL A 14 12.45 -36.80 22.22
CA VAL A 14 12.69 -35.84 21.13
C VAL A 14 14.01 -35.13 21.43
N ALA A 15 15.04 -35.47 20.64
CA ALA A 15 16.32 -34.78 20.67
C ALA A 15 16.18 -33.41 19.98
N ALA A 16 16.28 -32.34 20.77
CA ALA A 16 16.46 -30.99 20.27
C ALA A 16 17.87 -30.86 19.67
N ARG A 17 17.95 -30.65 18.34
CA ARG A 17 19.19 -30.26 17.67
C ARG A 17 19.21 -28.75 17.48
N THR A 18 20.03 -28.10 18.29
CA THR A 18 20.45 -26.71 18.15
C THR A 18 21.38 -26.59 16.93
N MET A 19 20.95 -25.88 15.88
CA MET A 19 21.81 -25.49 14.76
C MET A 19 22.33 -24.08 15.04
N ALA A 20 23.61 -24.00 15.40
CA ALA A 20 24.35 -22.74 15.49
C ALA A 20 24.72 -22.27 14.07
N ALA A 21 24.32 -21.05 13.72
CA ALA A 21 24.74 -20.38 12.49
C ALA A 21 26.09 -19.70 12.73
N THR A 22 27.17 -20.31 12.22
CA THR A 22 28.51 -19.72 12.24
C THR A 22 28.71 -18.86 11.00
N SER A 23 29.02 -17.59 11.24
CA SER A 23 29.49 -16.59 10.28
C SER A 23 30.69 -17.10 9.47
N LEU A 24 30.61 -16.98 8.14
CA LEU A 24 31.78 -16.96 7.27
C LEU A 24 31.60 -15.90 6.19
N CYS A 25 31.98 -14.67 6.54
CA CYS A 25 32.20 -13.59 5.60
C CYS A 25 33.69 -13.61 5.21
N SER A 26 34.03 -13.99 3.98
CA SER A 26 35.32 -13.63 3.36
C SER A 26 35.32 -13.88 1.86
N MET A 27 35.49 -12.78 1.13
CA MET A 27 36.23 -12.63 -0.14
C MET A 27 35.83 -13.48 -1.34
N ILE A 28 35.34 -12.81 -2.40
CA ILE A 28 36.01 -12.63 -3.71
C ILE A 28 35.16 -11.64 -4.52
N ALA A 29 35.69 -10.44 -4.77
CA ALA A 29 35.15 -9.48 -5.73
C ALA A 29 36.16 -9.34 -6.89
N PRO A 30 35.75 -9.49 -8.17
CA PRO A 30 36.65 -9.24 -9.29
C PRO A 30 36.75 -7.74 -9.60
N LYS A 31 37.97 -7.25 -9.78
CA LYS A 31 38.29 -5.87 -10.22
C LYS A 31 37.73 -5.60 -11.63
N PRO A 32 37.18 -4.40 -11.93
CA PRO A 32 36.81 -4.03 -13.29
C PRO A 32 38.04 -3.60 -14.10
N ARG A 33 38.12 -4.06 -15.35
CA ARG A 33 39.09 -3.63 -16.36
C ARG A 33 38.69 -2.27 -16.94
N ALA A 34 39.67 -1.41 -17.16
CA ALA A 34 39.54 -0.13 -17.82
C ALA A 34 39.49 -0.28 -19.36
N GLY A 35 38.63 0.49 -20.02
CA GLY A 35 38.72 0.79 -21.47
C GLY A 35 37.46 0.45 -22.29
N GLY A 36 36.64 1.45 -22.61
CA GLY A 36 35.53 1.37 -23.58
C GLY A 36 34.66 2.64 -23.55
N PRO A 37 34.11 3.12 -24.69
CA PRO A 37 33.90 4.54 -24.97
C PRO A 37 32.76 5.20 -24.19
N VAL A 38 33.00 6.45 -23.85
CA VAL A 38 32.06 7.39 -23.21
C VAL A 38 30.91 7.68 -24.18
N CYS A 39 29.72 7.18 -23.85
CA CYS A 39 28.49 7.60 -24.51
C CYS A 39 27.96 8.84 -23.78
N SER A 40 27.95 9.97 -24.48
CA SER A 40 27.50 11.26 -23.99
C SER A 40 25.97 11.36 -23.91
N CYS A 41 25.50 12.18 -22.98
CA CYS A 41 24.19 12.81 -22.88
C CYS A 41 22.94 11.91 -22.70
N GLY A 42 22.81 11.33 -21.50
CA GLY A 42 21.50 11.23 -20.85
C GLY A 42 21.33 12.45 -19.94
N SER A 43 20.28 13.24 -20.14
CA SER A 43 20.00 14.44 -19.34
C SER A 43 19.98 14.10 -17.84
N THR A 44 20.55 14.96 -17.01
CA THR A 44 20.45 14.86 -15.53
C THR A 44 19.01 14.79 -15.03
N SER A 45 18.01 15.13 -15.85
CA SER A 45 16.58 14.98 -15.55
C SER A 45 16.04 13.54 -15.53
N GLU A 46 16.64 12.58 -16.24
CA GLU A 46 16.16 11.18 -16.23
C GLU A 46 16.63 10.41 -14.98
N LEU A 47 17.88 10.65 -14.53
CA LEU A 47 18.40 10.05 -13.31
C LEU A 47 17.79 10.65 -12.03
N LEU A 48 17.35 11.92 -12.07
CA LEU A 48 16.65 12.56 -10.94
C LEU A 48 15.20 12.12 -10.76
N ARG A 49 14.59 11.40 -11.73
CA ARG A 49 13.29 10.74 -11.54
C ARG A 49 13.39 9.36 -10.86
N ALA A 50 14.56 8.73 -10.92
CA ALA A 50 14.77 7.37 -10.41
C ALA A 50 15.18 7.30 -8.92
N SER A 51 15.11 8.41 -8.18
CA SER A 51 15.59 8.47 -6.78
C SER A 51 14.64 9.14 -5.79
N SER A 52 13.36 9.30 -6.12
CA SER A 52 12.35 9.57 -5.09
C SER A 52 11.63 8.28 -4.75
N CYS A 53 11.90 7.76 -3.56
CA CYS A 53 11.05 6.82 -2.85
C CYS A 53 9.60 7.36 -2.92
N ALA A 54 8.80 6.84 -3.86
CA ALA A 54 7.54 7.47 -4.27
C ALA A 54 6.47 7.19 -3.21
N CYS A 55 6.44 8.06 -2.21
CA CYS A 55 5.32 8.22 -1.32
C CYS A 55 4.16 8.84 -2.12
N ALA A 56 3.32 8.00 -2.71
CA ALA A 56 2.12 8.40 -3.44
C ALA A 56 0.85 7.86 -2.78
N SER A 57 -0.27 8.53 -3.03
CA SER A 57 -1.60 8.10 -2.61
C SER A 57 -1.99 6.85 -3.39
N ARG A 58 -2.55 5.85 -2.70
CA ARG A 58 -2.88 4.54 -3.28
C ARG A 58 -4.27 4.09 -2.86
N VAL A 59 -4.95 3.39 -3.76
CA VAL A 59 -6.33 2.92 -3.55
C VAL A 59 -6.32 1.40 -3.64
N LEU A 60 -6.68 0.72 -2.55
CA LEU A 60 -6.65 -0.74 -2.49
C LEU A 60 -8.05 -1.37 -2.59
N HIS A 61 -9.07 -0.55 -2.74
CA HIS A 61 -10.48 -0.96 -2.68
C HIS A 61 -11.31 -0.09 -3.63
N ILE A 62 -11.71 -0.68 -4.76
CA ILE A 62 -12.50 -0.07 -5.84
C ILE A 62 -13.44 -1.12 -6.41
N HIS A 63 -14.67 -0.74 -6.70
CA HIS A 63 -15.66 -1.57 -7.38
C HIS A 63 -15.83 -1.18 -8.84
N SER A 64 -16.23 -2.10 -9.68
CA SER A 64 -16.40 -1.90 -11.12
C SER A 64 -17.79 -2.31 -11.57
N PHE A 65 -18.21 -1.77 -12.72
CA PHE A 65 -19.53 -1.98 -13.30
C PHE A 65 -19.57 -3.16 -14.28
N GLY A 66 -20.79 -3.67 -14.50
CA GLY A 66 -21.15 -4.63 -15.54
C GLY A 66 -21.20 -6.07 -15.02
N ASP A 67 -21.49 -7.02 -15.92
CA ASP A 67 -21.69 -8.43 -15.55
C ASP A 67 -20.50 -9.07 -14.81
N GLY A 68 -19.30 -8.53 -15.03
CA GLY A 68 -18.06 -8.96 -14.39
C GLY A 68 -17.67 -8.18 -13.13
N GLY A 69 -18.44 -7.16 -12.74
CA GLY A 69 -18.17 -6.23 -11.65
C GLY A 69 -19.12 -6.39 -10.46
N SER A 70 -18.99 -5.54 -9.45
CA SER A 70 -19.76 -5.63 -8.21
C SER A 70 -21.26 -5.38 -8.43
N TYR A 71 -22.10 -6.08 -7.66
CA TYR A 71 -23.56 -6.07 -7.85
C TYR A 71 -24.24 -4.74 -7.46
N ASP A 72 -23.55 -3.90 -6.69
CA ASP A 72 -24.02 -2.62 -6.15
C ASP A 72 -23.43 -1.40 -6.86
N VAL A 73 -22.61 -1.60 -7.89
CA VAL A 73 -22.16 -0.53 -8.77
C VAL A 73 -23.22 -0.25 -9.82
N THR A 74 -23.77 0.96 -9.77
CA THR A 74 -24.78 1.44 -10.74
C THR A 74 -24.23 2.44 -11.74
N ASP A 75 -23.04 2.99 -11.49
CA ASP A 75 -22.36 3.90 -12.40
C ASP A 75 -21.79 3.14 -13.60
N ALA A 76 -22.47 3.23 -14.74
CA ALA A 76 -22.06 2.56 -15.98
C ALA A 76 -20.66 2.99 -16.49
N THR A 77 -20.13 4.11 -15.98
CA THR A 77 -18.78 4.59 -16.34
C THR A 77 -17.67 3.90 -15.54
N MET A 78 -17.99 3.18 -14.45
CA MET A 78 -17.05 2.39 -13.63
C MET A 78 -16.55 1.12 -14.33
N THR A 79 -16.29 1.20 -15.63
CA THR A 79 -15.61 0.15 -16.39
C THR A 79 -14.16 0.01 -15.94
N PRO A 80 -13.53 -1.18 -16.13
CA PRO A 80 -12.11 -1.37 -15.85
C PRO A 80 -11.19 -0.31 -16.47
N GLU A 81 -11.46 0.09 -17.73
CA GLU A 81 -10.73 1.15 -18.42
C GLU A 81 -10.98 2.52 -17.81
N GLY A 82 -12.24 2.85 -17.51
CA GLY A 82 -12.61 4.11 -16.86
C GLY A 82 -11.93 4.26 -15.50
N ILE A 83 -11.84 3.18 -14.72
CA ILE A 83 -11.13 3.14 -13.43
C ILE A 83 -9.63 3.39 -13.63
N VAL A 84 -8.99 2.70 -14.58
CA VAL A 84 -7.56 2.87 -14.87
C VAL A 84 -7.24 4.29 -15.36
N ASP A 85 -8.02 4.81 -16.29
CA ASP A 85 -7.84 6.16 -16.84
C ASP A 85 -8.03 7.23 -15.76
N THR A 86 -9.07 7.07 -14.92
CA THR A 86 -9.33 7.99 -13.80
C THR A 86 -8.24 7.91 -12.75
N ALA A 87 -7.74 6.71 -12.42
CA ALA A 87 -6.64 6.56 -11.47
C ALA A 87 -5.37 7.29 -11.92
N ILE A 88 -5.03 7.19 -13.22
CA ILE A 88 -3.89 7.91 -13.81
C ILE A 88 -4.14 9.42 -13.77
N ALA A 89 -5.35 9.87 -14.14
CA ALA A 89 -5.71 11.29 -14.10
C ALA A 89 -5.66 11.88 -12.67
N GLU A 90 -6.04 11.08 -11.67
CA GLU A 90 -5.96 11.40 -10.26
C GLU A 90 -4.53 11.27 -9.67
N GLY A 91 -3.55 10.87 -10.49
CA GLY A 91 -2.14 10.75 -10.05
C GLY A 91 -1.90 9.61 -9.06
N LEU A 92 -2.71 8.55 -9.13
CA LEU A 92 -2.51 7.34 -8.33
C LEU A 92 -1.49 6.42 -9.03
N ASP A 93 -0.58 5.86 -8.24
CA ASP A 93 0.45 4.95 -8.75
C ASP A 93 0.09 3.46 -8.56
N LEU A 94 -0.92 3.17 -7.72
CA LEU A 94 -1.36 1.81 -7.40
C LEU A 94 -2.87 1.78 -7.17
N ILE A 95 -3.55 0.88 -7.87
CA ILE A 95 -4.96 0.54 -7.64
C ILE A 95 -5.19 -0.96 -7.47
N ALA A 96 -6.32 -1.33 -6.87
CA ALA A 96 -6.88 -2.68 -6.94
C ALA A 96 -8.38 -2.59 -7.21
N ILE A 97 -8.87 -3.36 -8.18
CA ILE A 97 -10.30 -3.61 -8.36
C ILE A 97 -10.64 -4.83 -7.52
N THR A 98 -11.61 -4.70 -6.62
CA THR A 98 -11.96 -5.67 -5.59
C THR A 98 -13.47 -5.84 -5.54
N ASP A 99 -14.08 -6.20 -6.67
CA ASP A 99 -15.52 -6.40 -6.78
C ASP A 99 -16.05 -7.43 -5.76
N HIS A 100 -17.29 -7.23 -5.27
CA HIS A 100 -17.92 -8.18 -4.36
C HIS A 100 -18.07 -9.56 -4.99
N ASN A 101 -17.33 -10.53 -4.42
CA ASN A 101 -17.32 -11.95 -4.78
C ASN A 101 -17.18 -12.19 -6.30
N ARG A 102 -16.47 -11.30 -7.02
CA ARG A 102 -16.27 -11.36 -8.47
C ARG A 102 -14.85 -10.95 -8.80
N ILE A 103 -14.29 -11.57 -9.85
CA ILE A 103 -12.90 -11.32 -10.30
C ILE A 103 -12.77 -11.10 -11.80
N THR A 104 -13.89 -11.15 -12.53
CA THR A 104 -13.91 -11.18 -14.00
C THR A 104 -13.27 -9.94 -14.61
N ASN A 105 -13.53 -8.78 -14.01
CA ASN A 105 -13.02 -7.49 -14.49
C ASN A 105 -11.53 -7.25 -14.21
N VAL A 106 -10.91 -8.03 -13.29
CA VAL A 106 -9.51 -7.85 -12.88
C VAL A 106 -8.54 -8.00 -14.05
N ARG A 107 -8.68 -9.07 -14.86
CA ARG A 107 -7.79 -9.30 -16.02
C ARG A 107 -7.90 -8.19 -17.07
N ARG A 108 -9.10 -7.63 -17.25
CA ARG A 108 -9.34 -6.54 -18.18
C ARG A 108 -8.61 -5.26 -17.75
N ALA A 109 -8.69 -4.92 -16.46
CA ALA A 109 -7.94 -3.78 -15.90
C ALA A 109 -6.42 -3.97 -16.02
N LEU A 110 -5.91 -5.16 -15.67
CA LEU A 110 -4.49 -5.50 -15.79
C LEU A 110 -3.99 -5.28 -17.22
N LYS A 111 -4.70 -5.87 -18.20
CA LYS A 111 -4.34 -5.76 -19.61
C LYS A 111 -4.37 -4.30 -20.10
N TYR A 112 -5.36 -3.52 -19.68
CA TYR A 112 -5.46 -2.12 -20.10
C TYR A 112 -4.39 -1.22 -19.47
N ALA A 113 -3.90 -1.59 -18.29
CA ALA A 113 -2.81 -0.89 -17.60
C ALA A 113 -1.40 -1.27 -18.10
N GLU A 114 -1.26 -2.31 -18.93
CA GLU A 114 0.04 -2.70 -19.49
C GLU A 114 0.73 -1.53 -20.21
N GLY A 115 1.99 -1.28 -19.86
CA GLY A 115 2.79 -0.17 -20.42
C GLY A 115 2.47 1.21 -19.85
N ARG A 116 1.54 1.32 -18.90
CA ARG A 116 1.21 2.58 -18.21
C ARG A 116 1.94 2.70 -16.88
N ASN A 117 2.12 3.92 -16.39
CA ASN A 117 2.70 4.17 -15.06
C ASN A 117 1.65 4.00 -13.95
N LEU A 118 1.08 2.80 -13.85
CA LEU A 118 0.09 2.43 -12.85
C LEU A 118 0.25 0.94 -12.52
N LEU A 119 0.44 0.60 -11.24
CA LEU A 119 0.37 -0.78 -10.80
C LEU A 119 -1.10 -1.15 -10.51
N VAL A 120 -1.64 -2.12 -11.24
CA VAL A 120 -2.91 -2.75 -10.92
C VAL A 120 -2.64 -4.04 -10.15
N VAL A 121 -3.13 -4.14 -8.92
CA VAL A 121 -3.01 -5.33 -8.08
C VAL A 121 -4.27 -6.18 -8.23
N PRO A 122 -4.15 -7.47 -8.63
CA PRO A 122 -5.27 -8.40 -8.61
C PRO A 122 -5.86 -8.54 -7.19
N GLY A 123 -7.16 -8.34 -7.05
CA GLY A 123 -7.86 -8.55 -5.78
C GLY A 123 -9.34 -8.87 -5.91
N VAL A 124 -9.97 -9.10 -4.77
CA VAL A 124 -11.41 -9.37 -4.62
C VAL A 124 -11.84 -8.93 -3.22
N GLU A 125 -13.08 -8.44 -3.08
CA GLU A 125 -13.71 -8.28 -1.77
C GLU A 125 -14.70 -9.42 -1.54
N LEU A 126 -14.51 -10.17 -0.46
CA LEU A 126 -15.36 -11.29 -0.09
C LEU A 126 -16.35 -10.88 0.98
N SER A 127 -17.64 -11.10 0.70
CA SER A 127 -18.73 -10.86 1.66
C SER A 127 -18.87 -12.07 2.59
N THR A 128 -17.99 -12.17 3.59
CA THR A 128 -17.96 -13.33 4.51
C THR A 128 -18.99 -13.19 5.64
N PRO A 129 -19.29 -14.27 6.40
CA PRO A 129 -20.20 -14.19 7.54
C PRO A 129 -19.71 -13.26 8.66
N GLN A 130 -18.43 -12.88 8.68
CA GLN A 130 -17.83 -12.05 9.73
C GLN A 130 -17.42 -10.66 9.20
N GLY A 131 -18.02 -10.25 8.10
CA GLY A 131 -17.75 -8.97 7.44
C GLY A 131 -16.90 -9.13 6.20
N HIS A 132 -16.59 -8.01 5.58
CA HIS A 132 -15.90 -8.01 4.30
C HIS A 132 -14.38 -8.20 4.45
N LEU A 133 -13.81 -8.94 3.50
CA LEU A 133 -12.39 -9.24 3.45
C LEU A 133 -11.85 -8.96 2.06
N LEU A 134 -10.89 -8.06 1.97
CA LEU A 134 -10.10 -7.82 0.77
C LEU A 134 -8.99 -8.86 0.70
N VAL A 135 -8.80 -9.47 -0.46
CA VAL A 135 -7.73 -10.46 -0.69
C VAL A 135 -6.98 -10.12 -1.97
N TYR A 136 -5.65 -10.10 -1.92
CA TYR A 136 -4.78 -9.66 -3.00
C TYR A 136 -3.72 -10.69 -3.38
N PHE A 137 -3.36 -10.69 -4.67
CA PHE A 137 -2.38 -11.59 -5.26
C PHE A 137 -1.43 -10.84 -6.20
N GLU A 138 -0.28 -11.44 -6.49
CA GLU A 138 0.67 -10.89 -7.46
C GLU A 138 0.16 -11.06 -8.89
N MET A 139 -0.38 -12.25 -9.17
CA MET A 139 -0.80 -12.66 -10.51
C MET A 139 -2.30 -12.98 -10.54
N ALA A 140 -2.97 -12.60 -11.63
CA ALA A 140 -4.39 -12.95 -11.85
C ALA A 140 -4.65 -14.46 -11.82
N ASP A 141 -3.67 -15.29 -12.21
CA ASP A 141 -3.75 -16.75 -12.15
C ASP A 141 -3.82 -17.26 -10.70
N GLN A 142 -3.11 -16.63 -9.77
CA GLN A 142 -3.18 -16.96 -8.34
C GLN A 142 -4.56 -16.58 -7.78
N LEU A 143 -5.06 -15.39 -8.11
CA LEU A 143 -6.42 -14.96 -7.75
C LEU A 143 -7.47 -15.94 -8.28
N GLN A 144 -7.37 -16.37 -9.55
CA GLN A 144 -8.32 -17.31 -10.15
C GLN A 144 -8.31 -18.68 -9.44
N ARG A 145 -7.13 -19.21 -9.10
CA ARG A 145 -6.98 -20.49 -8.39
C ARG A 145 -7.49 -20.40 -6.96
N PHE A 146 -7.21 -19.30 -6.28
CA PHE A 146 -7.77 -19.00 -4.96
C PHE A 146 -9.30 -18.95 -5.01
N PHE A 147 -9.85 -18.15 -5.92
CA PHE A 147 -11.28 -17.93 -6.04
C PHE A 147 -12.03 -19.23 -6.33
N GLY A 148 -11.46 -20.12 -7.15
CA GLY A 148 -12.02 -21.45 -7.43
C GLY A 148 -12.10 -22.40 -6.22
N LYS A 149 -11.49 -22.06 -5.07
CA LYS A 149 -11.64 -22.81 -3.81
C LYS A 149 -12.76 -22.30 -2.91
N LEU A 150 -13.35 -21.14 -3.25
CA LEU A 150 -14.34 -20.49 -2.41
C LEU A 150 -15.74 -21.06 -2.68
N ASN A 151 -16.56 -21.07 -1.63
CA ASN A 151 -17.97 -21.38 -1.70
C ASN A 151 -18.75 -20.05 -1.79
N ILE A 152 -18.92 -19.57 -3.01
CA ILE A 152 -19.66 -18.35 -3.33
C ILE A 152 -21.11 -18.72 -3.64
N SER A 153 -22.08 -17.95 -3.13
CA SER A 153 -23.50 -18.15 -3.42
C SER A 153 -23.81 -18.00 -4.91
N ASP A 154 -24.89 -18.62 -5.38
CA ASP A 154 -25.29 -18.58 -6.79
C ASP A 154 -25.55 -17.16 -7.31
N ASP A 155 -26.07 -16.28 -6.45
CA ASP A 155 -26.29 -14.85 -6.75
C ASP A 155 -25.03 -13.99 -6.62
N GLN A 156 -23.92 -14.59 -6.15
CA GLN A 156 -22.62 -13.96 -5.93
C GLN A 156 -22.64 -12.82 -4.91
N LYS A 157 -23.61 -12.83 -3.99
CA LYS A 157 -23.72 -11.82 -2.92
C LYS A 157 -23.12 -12.27 -1.59
N ALA A 158 -22.81 -13.56 -1.43
CA ALA A 158 -22.23 -14.09 -0.21
C ALA A 158 -21.07 -15.03 -0.49
N CYS A 159 -20.07 -14.97 0.38
CA CYS A 159 -19.03 -15.98 0.53
C CYS A 159 -19.34 -16.78 1.80
N HIS A 160 -19.53 -18.09 1.68
CA HIS A 160 -19.83 -18.96 2.82
C HIS A 160 -18.57 -19.36 3.61
N ASN A 161 -17.38 -19.08 3.07
CA ASN A 161 -16.14 -19.27 3.80
C ASN A 161 -15.99 -18.20 4.90
N THR A 162 -15.42 -18.60 6.02
CA THR A 162 -15.04 -17.67 7.08
C THR A 162 -13.76 -16.92 6.73
N ILE A 163 -13.53 -15.75 7.34
CA ILE A 163 -12.28 -14.99 7.12
C ILE A 163 -11.01 -15.87 7.29
N PRO A 164 -10.85 -16.68 8.36
CA PRO A 164 -9.67 -17.54 8.50
C PRO A 164 -9.57 -18.61 7.40
N GLN A 165 -10.70 -19.15 6.91
CA GLN A 165 -10.69 -20.09 5.79
C GLN A 165 -10.22 -19.42 4.50
N CYS A 166 -10.72 -18.21 4.20
CA CYS A 166 -10.27 -17.42 3.06
C CYS A 166 -8.78 -17.11 3.15
N LEU A 167 -8.30 -16.64 4.31
CA LEU A 167 -6.88 -16.32 4.50
C LEU A 167 -5.98 -17.55 4.37
N ARG A 168 -6.38 -18.72 4.90
CA ARG A 168 -5.65 -19.98 4.69
C ARG A 168 -5.59 -20.39 3.22
N ALA A 169 -6.70 -20.32 2.51
CA ALA A 169 -6.74 -20.62 1.08
C ALA A 169 -5.89 -19.63 0.26
N ALA A 170 -5.89 -18.34 0.63
CA ALA A 170 -5.05 -17.34 -0.02
C ALA A 170 -3.55 -17.60 0.21
N ALA A 171 -3.16 -18.05 1.42
CA ALA A 171 -1.77 -18.34 1.75
C ALA A 171 -1.15 -19.42 0.85
N GLU A 172 -1.94 -20.41 0.41
CA GLU A 172 -1.48 -21.44 -0.54
C GLU A 172 -1.01 -20.87 -1.89
N PHE A 173 -1.52 -19.70 -2.27
CA PHE A 173 -1.14 -19.00 -3.50
C PHE A 173 -0.34 -17.73 -3.23
N SER A 174 0.31 -17.67 -2.07
CA SER A 174 1.07 -16.49 -1.61
C SER A 174 0.22 -15.21 -1.61
N GLY A 175 -1.08 -15.29 -1.37
CA GLY A 175 -1.95 -14.12 -1.20
C GLY A 175 -1.90 -13.54 0.22
N PHE A 176 -2.39 -12.32 0.36
CA PHE A 176 -2.62 -11.69 1.67
C PHE A 176 -4.00 -11.04 1.72
N GLY A 177 -4.49 -10.75 2.92
CA GLY A 177 -5.77 -10.06 3.10
C GLY A 177 -5.71 -8.85 4.02
N ILE A 178 -6.76 -8.04 3.91
CA ILE A 178 -7.07 -6.87 4.74
C ILE A 178 -8.55 -6.96 5.09
N CYS A 179 -8.91 -6.87 6.37
CA CYS A 179 -10.34 -6.74 6.72
C CYS A 179 -10.83 -5.37 6.25
N ALA A 180 -11.89 -5.36 5.44
CA ALA A 180 -12.42 -4.13 4.83
C ALA A 180 -13.18 -3.31 5.88
N HIS A 181 -13.12 -1.98 5.73
CA HIS A 181 -13.91 -0.96 6.44
C HIS A 181 -14.47 -1.42 7.82
N ILE A 182 -13.56 -1.76 8.74
CA ILE A 182 -13.84 -2.61 9.91
C ILE A 182 -14.93 -2.07 10.85
N GLU A 183 -15.16 -0.76 10.87
CA GLU A 183 -16.17 -0.07 11.67
C GLU A 183 -17.53 0.11 10.98
N MET A 184 -17.62 -0.15 9.68
CA MET A 184 -18.83 -0.01 8.88
C MET A 184 -19.77 -1.21 9.10
N ASP A 185 -21.01 -1.13 8.57
CA ASP A 185 -22.06 -2.13 8.82
C ASP A 185 -21.68 -3.55 8.35
N SER A 186 -20.97 -3.65 7.23
CA SER A 186 -20.38 -4.89 6.71
C SER A 186 -18.96 -5.16 7.24
N GLY A 187 -18.46 -4.35 8.16
CA GLY A 187 -17.14 -4.47 8.77
C GLY A 187 -17.09 -5.50 9.91
N LEU A 188 -15.87 -5.94 10.23
CA LEU A 188 -15.61 -6.97 11.24
C LEU A 188 -16.19 -6.64 12.63
N GLU A 189 -16.21 -5.37 13.04
CA GLU A 189 -16.70 -5.00 14.37
C GLU A 189 -18.20 -5.22 14.54
N LYS A 190 -19.00 -4.89 13.52
CA LYS A 190 -20.45 -5.06 13.59
C LYS A 190 -20.88 -6.48 13.22
N ALA A 191 -20.23 -7.09 12.24
CA ALA A 191 -20.55 -8.46 11.81
C ALA A 191 -20.10 -9.52 12.85
N ALA A 192 -18.98 -9.29 13.55
CA ALA A 192 -18.47 -10.16 14.60
C ALA A 192 -18.12 -9.36 15.86
N PRO A 193 -19.12 -8.90 16.65
CA PRO A 193 -18.88 -7.99 17.78
C PRO A 193 -18.25 -8.67 19.00
N LYS A 194 -18.34 -10.00 19.09
CA LYS A 194 -17.79 -10.76 20.21
C LYS A 194 -16.27 -10.94 20.07
N PHE A 195 -15.55 -10.78 21.17
CA PHE A 195 -14.12 -11.07 21.28
C PHE A 195 -13.91 -12.52 21.74
N ASP A 196 -14.28 -13.46 20.87
CA ASP A 196 -14.15 -14.89 21.12
C ASP A 196 -12.91 -15.48 20.42
N ALA A 197 -12.72 -16.80 20.58
CA ALA A 197 -11.62 -17.53 19.96
C ALA A 197 -11.65 -17.43 18.42
N PHE A 198 -12.83 -17.29 17.81
CA PHE A 198 -12.97 -17.14 16.37
C PHE A 198 -12.44 -15.78 15.91
N LYS A 199 -12.82 -14.69 16.59
CA LYS A 199 -12.27 -13.36 16.29
C LYS A 199 -10.76 -13.38 16.45
N GLN A 200 -10.25 -13.98 17.53
CA GLN A 200 -8.80 -14.12 17.70
C GLN A 200 -8.15 -14.95 16.59
N GLU A 201 -8.81 -15.98 16.05
CA GLU A 201 -8.30 -16.77 14.91
C GLU A 201 -8.09 -15.91 13.65
N VAL A 202 -8.99 -14.96 13.37
CA VAL A 202 -8.82 -13.97 12.29
C VAL A 202 -7.52 -13.19 12.49
N PHE A 203 -7.34 -12.64 13.68
CA PHE A 203 -6.13 -11.89 14.03
C PHE A 203 -4.90 -12.78 14.16
N ASN A 204 -5.01 -14.09 14.26
CA ASN A 204 -3.84 -14.99 14.29
C ASN A 204 -3.44 -15.48 12.90
N CYS A 205 -4.12 -15.06 11.83
CA CYS A 205 -3.72 -15.39 10.46
C CYS A 205 -2.46 -14.58 10.06
N PRO A 206 -1.32 -15.22 9.74
CA PRO A 206 -0.07 -14.51 9.44
C PRO A 206 -0.15 -13.60 8.20
N ASN A 207 -1.00 -13.97 7.24
CA ASN A 207 -1.21 -13.23 5.99
C ASN A 207 -2.39 -12.25 6.04
N LEU A 208 -2.99 -12.02 7.22
CA LEU A 208 -3.74 -10.78 7.47
C LEU A 208 -2.72 -9.67 7.70
N LEU A 209 -2.65 -8.68 6.81
CA LEU A 209 -1.61 -7.65 6.83
C LEU A 209 -2.12 -6.26 7.19
N GLY A 210 -3.44 -6.06 7.20
CA GLY A 210 -4.01 -4.77 7.55
C GLY A 210 -5.47 -4.82 7.92
N LEU A 211 -5.94 -3.69 8.42
CA LEU A 211 -7.33 -3.35 8.65
C LEU A 211 -7.61 -2.06 7.91
N GLU A 212 -8.63 -2.07 7.07
CA GLU A 212 -9.12 -0.87 6.43
C GLU A 212 -10.08 -0.16 7.36
N ILE A 213 -9.86 1.14 7.56
CA ILE A 213 -10.73 2.04 8.32
C ILE A 213 -11.35 3.08 7.37
N ALA A 214 -12.59 3.47 7.65
CA ALA A 214 -13.30 4.50 6.89
C ALA A 214 -12.89 5.92 7.33
N HIS A 215 -12.52 6.07 8.61
CA HIS A 215 -12.18 7.37 9.20
C HIS A 215 -10.82 7.37 9.88
N ALA A 216 -10.00 8.40 9.63
CA ALA A 216 -8.68 8.53 10.22
C ALA A 216 -8.67 8.62 11.76
N SER A 217 -9.78 9.04 12.38
CA SER A 217 -9.95 9.03 13.84
C SER A 217 -9.90 7.62 14.44
N ASN A 218 -10.14 6.59 13.63
CA ASN A 218 -10.15 5.19 14.02
C ASN A 218 -8.78 4.51 13.82
N SER A 219 -7.71 5.28 13.62
CA SER A 219 -6.36 4.76 13.37
C SER A 219 -5.82 3.88 14.49
N THR A 220 -6.35 3.98 15.71
CA THR A 220 -5.94 3.17 16.86
C THR A 220 -6.76 1.89 17.04
N LEU A 221 -7.76 1.60 16.20
CA LEU A 221 -8.56 0.38 16.35
C LEU A 221 -7.69 -0.89 16.26
N PHE A 222 -7.81 -1.80 17.23
CA PHE A 222 -6.96 -3.00 17.31
C PHE A 222 -5.45 -2.68 17.26
N SER A 223 -5.04 -1.65 17.99
CA SER A 223 -3.65 -1.27 18.26
C SER A 223 -3.34 -1.41 19.75
N HIS A 224 -2.08 -1.23 20.15
CA HIS A 224 -1.70 -1.17 21.56
C HIS A 224 -2.26 0.08 22.26
N ASP A 225 -2.55 1.13 21.48
CA ASP A 225 -3.10 2.41 21.93
C ASP A 225 -4.63 2.49 21.83
N ASP A 226 -5.32 1.40 21.47
CA ASP A 226 -6.79 1.39 21.41
C ASP A 226 -7.38 1.68 22.80
N ALA A 227 -8.45 2.47 22.90
CA ALA A 227 -9.09 2.74 24.18
C ALA A 227 -9.84 1.51 24.75
N ASP A 228 -10.30 0.60 23.89
CA ASP A 228 -11.01 -0.62 24.28
C ASP A 228 -10.04 -1.75 24.65
N ALA A 229 -10.16 -2.27 25.86
CA ALA A 229 -9.29 -3.32 26.37
C ALA A 229 -9.37 -4.62 25.55
N ASN A 230 -10.53 -4.97 25.01
CA ASN A 230 -10.69 -6.20 24.24
C ASN A 230 -9.97 -6.10 22.88
N ARG A 231 -10.06 -4.94 22.21
CA ARG A 231 -9.30 -4.71 20.97
C ARG A 231 -7.80 -4.69 21.20
N ARG A 232 -7.33 -3.99 22.25
CA ARG A 232 -5.91 -4.04 22.66
C ARG A 232 -5.45 -5.48 22.90
N ASN A 233 -6.21 -6.24 23.70
CA ASN A 233 -5.87 -7.62 24.02
C ASN A 233 -5.80 -8.49 22.77
N CYS A 234 -6.65 -8.24 21.76
CA CYS A 234 -6.61 -8.96 20.50
C CYS A 234 -5.30 -8.72 19.72
N ALA A 235 -4.83 -7.47 19.69
CA ALA A 235 -3.56 -7.09 19.07
C ALA A 235 -2.35 -7.71 19.81
N VAL A 236 -2.34 -7.65 21.15
CA VAL A 236 -1.30 -8.25 21.99
C VAL A 236 -1.26 -9.77 21.82
N ALA A 237 -2.43 -10.43 21.85
CA ALA A 237 -2.54 -11.87 21.68
C ALA A 237 -2.08 -12.34 20.29
N ARG A 238 -2.30 -11.53 19.23
CA ARG A 238 -1.74 -11.78 17.90
C ARG A 238 -0.22 -11.80 17.94
N CYS A 239 0.42 -10.82 18.56
CA CYS A 239 1.89 -10.75 18.64
C CYS A 239 2.46 -12.00 19.32
N ALA A 240 1.86 -12.41 20.44
CA ALA A 240 2.23 -13.62 21.16
C ALA A 240 2.02 -14.89 20.31
N ALA A 241 0.88 -15.01 19.62
CA ALA A 241 0.55 -16.19 18.81
C ALA A 241 1.47 -16.34 17.58
N LEU A 242 1.93 -15.23 17.01
CA LEU A 242 2.77 -15.20 15.82
C LEU A 242 4.27 -15.06 16.12
N GLY A 243 4.65 -14.92 17.40
CA GLY A 243 6.05 -14.68 17.80
C GLY A 243 6.62 -13.37 17.26
N LEU A 244 5.77 -12.34 17.12
CA LEU A 244 6.17 -11.01 16.68
C LEU A 244 6.71 -10.20 17.87
N GLU A 245 7.55 -9.20 17.56
CA GLU A 245 7.97 -8.21 18.55
C GLU A 245 6.76 -7.48 19.14
N GLU A 246 6.84 -7.11 20.42
CA GLU A 246 5.81 -6.32 21.08
C GLU A 246 5.68 -4.95 20.38
N GLY A 247 4.45 -4.50 20.17
CA GLY A 247 4.20 -3.26 19.44
C GLY A 247 4.10 -3.40 17.92
N VAL A 248 4.27 -4.60 17.34
CA VAL A 248 3.99 -4.82 15.91
C VAL A 248 2.47 -4.78 15.67
N GLU A 249 2.04 -3.92 14.75
CA GLU A 249 0.62 -3.70 14.47
C GLU A 249 0.24 -4.06 13.03
N LEU A 250 -1.02 -4.46 12.85
CA LEU A 250 -1.61 -4.57 11.52
C LEU A 250 -1.67 -3.18 10.87
N ALA A 251 -1.31 -3.10 9.59
CA ALA A 251 -1.38 -1.85 8.84
C ALA A 251 -2.78 -1.23 8.92
N LYS A 252 -2.83 0.07 9.17
CA LYS A 252 -4.07 0.85 9.03
C LYS A 252 -4.09 1.49 7.67
N VAL A 253 -5.03 1.03 6.85
CA VAL A 253 -5.24 1.58 5.51
C VAL A 253 -6.60 2.25 5.45
N MET A 254 -6.71 3.21 4.56
CA MET A 254 -7.92 3.91 4.19
C MET A 254 -7.92 4.02 2.68
N SER A 255 -8.97 3.52 2.05
CA SER A 255 -9.20 3.51 0.61
C SER A 255 -10.52 4.22 0.31
N SER A 256 -10.87 4.34 -0.98
CA SER A 256 -12.08 5.05 -1.40
C SER A 256 -13.35 4.21 -1.36
N ASP A 257 -13.26 2.88 -1.39
CA ASP A 257 -14.42 1.98 -1.54
C ASP A 257 -15.37 2.46 -2.66
N ALA A 258 -14.75 2.83 -3.79
CA ALA A 258 -15.40 3.67 -4.79
C ALA A 258 -16.39 2.86 -5.64
N HIS A 259 -17.62 3.35 -5.71
CA HIS A 259 -18.70 2.84 -6.57
C HIS A 259 -19.05 3.78 -7.73
N THR A 260 -18.36 4.93 -7.83
CA THR A 260 -18.47 5.90 -8.92
C THR A 260 -17.09 6.44 -9.27
N LEU A 261 -16.86 6.88 -10.51
CA LEU A 261 -15.56 7.45 -10.88
C LEU A 261 -15.23 8.72 -10.09
N ASN A 262 -16.26 9.50 -9.71
CA ASN A 262 -16.06 10.71 -8.91
C ASN A 262 -15.56 10.41 -7.48
N ALA A 263 -15.94 9.25 -6.91
CA ALA A 263 -15.48 8.82 -5.59
C ALA A 263 -14.06 8.23 -5.60
N LEU A 264 -13.55 7.80 -6.76
CA LEU A 264 -12.24 7.18 -6.90
C LEU A 264 -11.14 8.11 -6.38
N GLY A 265 -10.32 7.60 -5.46
CA GLY A 265 -9.19 8.36 -4.90
C GLY A 265 -9.58 9.36 -3.80
N ARG A 266 -10.83 9.30 -3.29
CA ARG A 266 -11.32 10.16 -2.21
C ARG A 266 -11.65 9.34 -0.96
N ASN A 267 -11.42 9.91 0.21
CA ASN A 267 -11.90 9.31 1.47
C ASN A 267 -13.40 9.54 1.68
N ALA A 268 -13.95 9.02 2.78
CA ALA A 268 -15.35 9.18 3.15
C ALA A 268 -15.80 10.66 3.29
N SER A 269 -14.87 11.60 3.48
CA SER A 269 -15.15 13.04 3.52
C SER A 269 -15.04 13.73 2.14
N GLY A 270 -14.77 12.99 1.06
CA GLY A 270 -14.62 13.51 -0.30
C GLY A 270 -13.23 14.13 -0.58
N ASN A 271 -12.29 14.04 0.35
CA ASN A 271 -10.96 14.61 0.23
C ASN A 271 -10.00 13.63 -0.46
N ARG A 272 -9.04 14.16 -1.22
CA ARG A 272 -7.94 13.39 -1.85
C ARG A 272 -6.85 13.07 -0.83
N ARG A 273 -7.24 12.38 0.24
CA ARG A 273 -6.38 12.00 1.37
C ARG A 273 -6.69 10.57 1.74
N LEU A 274 -5.85 9.64 1.31
CA LEU A 274 -6.03 8.20 1.55
C LEU A 274 -4.82 7.63 2.30
N THR A 275 -4.32 6.48 1.85
CA THR A 275 -3.12 5.86 2.39
C THR A 275 -1.92 6.17 1.51
N ARG A 276 -0.84 6.62 2.15
CA ARG A 276 0.48 6.78 1.57
C ARG A 276 1.34 5.59 1.98
N LEU A 277 1.82 4.85 0.99
CA LEU A 277 2.73 3.72 1.20
C LEU A 277 4.16 4.08 0.77
N LYS A 278 5.14 3.76 1.61
CA LYS A 278 6.56 3.91 1.28
C LYS A 278 7.10 2.61 0.68
N MET A 279 7.13 2.56 -0.64
CA MET A 279 7.55 1.39 -1.42
C MET A 279 8.90 1.67 -2.10
N GLU A 280 9.71 0.63 -2.27
CA GLU A 280 10.99 0.72 -3.00
C GLU A 280 10.76 0.75 -4.52
N ALA A 281 9.86 -0.11 -5.00
CA ALA A 281 9.41 -0.13 -6.39
C ALA A 281 7.88 -0.28 -6.46
N LEU A 282 7.28 0.04 -7.61
CA LEU A 282 5.86 -0.22 -7.87
C LEU A 282 5.65 -1.70 -8.22
N THR A 283 5.81 -2.57 -7.20
CA THR A 283 5.62 -4.02 -7.31
C THR A 283 4.75 -4.55 -6.18
N PHE A 284 4.10 -5.69 -6.41
CA PHE A 284 3.30 -6.38 -5.40
C PHE A 284 4.13 -6.78 -4.17
N ALA A 285 5.36 -7.24 -4.37
CA ALA A 285 6.29 -7.55 -3.27
C ALA A 285 6.59 -6.31 -2.40
N SER A 286 6.81 -5.14 -3.02
CA SER A 286 7.02 -3.89 -2.28
C SER A 286 5.77 -3.45 -1.51
N LEU A 287 4.56 -3.68 -2.07
CA LEU A 287 3.29 -3.41 -1.39
C LEU A 287 3.17 -4.30 -0.14
N ARG A 288 3.42 -5.60 -0.29
CA ARG A 288 3.40 -6.55 0.83
C ARG A 288 4.36 -6.14 1.93
N ILE A 289 5.61 -5.81 1.58
CA ILE A 289 6.62 -5.36 2.55
C ILE A 289 6.17 -4.08 3.24
N ALA A 290 5.59 -3.13 2.50
CA ALA A 290 5.06 -1.90 3.08
C ALA A 290 3.96 -2.14 4.12
N LEU A 291 3.08 -3.12 3.88
CA LEU A 291 2.02 -3.49 4.83
C LEU A 291 2.58 -4.28 6.03
N MET A 292 3.58 -5.14 5.83
CA MET A 292 4.24 -5.87 6.91
C MET A 292 5.05 -4.95 7.84
N ASP A 293 5.65 -3.89 7.30
CA ASP A 293 6.42 -2.87 8.03
C ASP A 293 5.63 -1.55 8.11
N ALA A 294 4.39 -1.65 8.60
CA ALA A 294 3.43 -0.57 8.59
C ALA A 294 3.90 0.68 9.35
N THR A 295 4.54 0.48 10.50
CA THR A 295 5.05 1.57 11.36
C THR A 295 6.02 2.48 10.61
N ALA A 296 6.85 1.95 9.72
CA ALA A 296 7.78 2.76 8.93
C ALA A 296 7.20 3.21 7.58
N ARG A 297 6.20 2.50 7.03
CA ARG A 297 5.83 2.61 5.62
C ARG A 297 4.39 2.98 5.31
N VAL A 298 3.47 2.95 6.27
CA VAL A 298 2.06 3.26 6.07
C VAL A 298 1.71 4.55 6.79
N ARG A 299 1.15 5.53 6.08
CA ARG A 299 0.67 6.79 6.66
C ARG A 299 -0.70 7.14 6.11
N LEU A 300 -1.65 7.45 7.00
CA LEU A 300 -2.93 8.03 6.62
C LEU A 300 -2.71 9.52 6.34
N GLU A 301 -3.07 9.99 5.15
CA GLU A 301 -2.80 11.37 4.74
C GLU A 301 -3.60 12.40 5.55
N ASP A 302 -4.75 12.00 6.10
CA ASP A 302 -5.53 12.82 7.02
C ASP A 302 -4.78 13.15 8.32
N LEU A 303 -3.88 12.27 8.77
CA LEU A 303 -3.08 12.49 9.98
C LEU A 303 -1.80 13.30 9.71
N ILE A 304 -1.52 13.63 8.44
CA ILE A 304 -0.36 14.44 8.07
C ILE A 304 -0.75 15.92 8.08
N PRO A 305 -0.09 16.78 8.90
CA PRO A 305 -0.34 18.21 8.89
C PRO A 305 -0.11 18.83 7.52
N GLU A 306 -1.01 19.71 7.09
CA GLU A 306 -0.91 20.43 5.80
C GLU A 306 0.37 21.28 5.67
N SER A 307 0.97 21.66 6.80
CA SER A 307 2.15 22.51 6.88
C SER A 307 3.45 21.84 6.44
N VAL A 308 3.47 20.53 6.19
CA VAL A 308 4.62 19.85 5.57
C VAL A 308 4.60 20.02 4.03
N ARG A 309 4.38 21.24 3.54
CA ARG A 309 4.72 21.61 2.16
C ARG A 309 6.22 21.87 2.10
N ARG A 310 6.95 20.95 1.44
CA ARG A 310 8.34 21.04 0.97
C ARG A 310 9.05 22.33 1.40
N THR A 311 9.94 22.24 2.39
CA THR A 311 11.02 23.21 2.47
C THR A 311 11.77 23.16 1.13
N SER A 312 11.56 24.20 0.34
CA SER A 312 12.41 24.50 -0.80
C SER A 312 13.76 24.92 -0.24
N SER A 313 14.65 23.96 0.01
CA SER A 313 16.07 24.26 0.22
C SER A 313 16.71 24.61 -1.12
N ALA A 314 16.26 25.73 -1.71
CA ALA A 314 16.87 26.33 -2.89
C ALA A 314 16.78 27.87 -2.77
N ARG A 315 17.72 28.43 -2.01
CA ARG A 315 18.31 29.79 -2.08
C ARG A 315 19.06 30.00 -0.76
N SER A 316 20.34 30.37 -0.69
CA SER A 316 20.97 31.43 -1.47
C SER A 316 22.49 31.31 -1.34
N LEU A 317 23.20 30.91 -2.41
CA LEU A 317 24.61 31.29 -2.56
C LEU A 317 24.60 32.67 -3.22
N LYS A 318 24.76 33.71 -2.39
CA LYS A 318 25.02 35.07 -2.85
C LYS A 318 26.29 35.05 -3.70
N ALA A 319 26.13 35.20 -5.02
CA ALA A 319 27.22 35.54 -5.91
C ALA A 319 27.74 36.92 -5.49
N VAL A 320 28.95 36.96 -4.93
CA VAL A 320 29.75 38.19 -4.79
C VAL A 320 30.14 38.62 -6.20
N ARG A 321 29.32 39.48 -6.84
CA ARG A 321 29.75 40.23 -8.02
C ARG A 321 30.63 41.39 -7.56
N ARG A 322 31.92 41.29 -7.86
CA ARG A 322 32.87 42.40 -7.76
C ARG A 322 32.43 43.54 -8.68
N HIS A 323 32.56 44.75 -8.17
CA HIS A 323 32.34 46.02 -8.85
C HIS A 323 33.09 46.13 -10.19
N SER A 324 32.38 46.56 -11.22
CA SER A 324 32.95 47.31 -12.34
C SER A 324 32.05 48.53 -12.58
N SER A 325 32.58 49.68 -12.19
CA SER A 325 32.00 51.01 -12.27
C SER A 325 31.91 51.50 -13.72
N VAL A 326 30.70 51.83 -14.19
CA VAL A 326 30.51 52.80 -15.28
C VAL A 326 29.31 53.67 -14.90
N GLY A 327 29.60 54.89 -14.43
CA GLY A 327 28.60 55.90 -14.12
C GLY A 327 28.22 56.70 -15.36
N LYS A 328 26.91 56.86 -15.57
CA LYS A 328 26.33 57.95 -16.38
C LYS A 328 26.09 59.16 -15.46
N ARG A 329 26.52 60.36 -15.86
CA ARG A 329 25.59 61.47 -16.22
C ARG A 329 26.32 62.76 -16.61
N CYS A 330 25.67 63.47 -17.52
CA CYS A 330 25.89 64.83 -17.99
C CYS A 330 25.86 65.87 -16.86
N THR A 331 26.55 67.00 -17.07
CA THR A 331 26.02 68.37 -16.88
C THR A 331 26.83 69.36 -17.70
N ASP A 332 26.11 70.18 -18.47
CA ASP A 332 26.57 71.40 -19.15
C ASP A 332 26.99 72.49 -18.16
N THR A 333 28.00 73.27 -18.58
CA THR A 333 28.36 74.65 -18.22
C THR A 333 29.33 75.07 -19.33
N ASP A 334 29.39 76.28 -19.90
CA ASP A 334 28.66 77.53 -19.81
C ASP A 334 29.27 78.43 -20.93
N LEU A 335 28.68 79.60 -21.17
CA LEU A 335 29.28 80.79 -21.84
C LEU A 335 29.19 80.94 -23.38
N SER A 336 28.40 81.96 -23.74
CA SER A 336 28.39 82.80 -24.95
C SER A 336 29.59 83.80 -24.94
N PRO A 337 29.82 84.73 -25.92
CA PRO A 337 29.01 85.12 -27.09
C PRO A 337 29.80 85.36 -28.41
N SER A 338 29.07 85.80 -29.46
CA SER A 338 29.48 86.64 -30.61
C SER A 338 30.38 85.99 -31.67
N LEU A 339 30.32 86.27 -32.99
CA LEU A 339 29.42 86.92 -33.96
C LEU A 339 30.22 86.85 -35.29
N CYS A 340 29.57 86.54 -36.43
CA CYS A 340 29.79 87.04 -37.81
C CYS A 340 31.22 87.35 -38.33
N ALA A 341 31.65 87.06 -39.56
CA ALA A 341 30.97 86.63 -40.79
C ALA A 341 32.02 86.42 -41.93
N HIS A 342 31.70 85.47 -42.82
CA HIS A 342 31.93 85.41 -44.29
C HIS A 342 33.34 85.39 -44.92
N PRO A 343 33.45 84.91 -46.18
CA PRO A 343 32.45 84.19 -47.01
C PRO A 343 32.53 82.66 -46.87
#